data_AF-A0A954XWT7-F1
#
_entry.id   AF-A0A954XWT7-F1
#
_cell.length_a   1.000
_cell.length_b   1.000
_cell.length_c   1.000
_cell.angle_alpha   90.00
_cell.angle_beta   90.00
_cell.angle_gamma   90.00
#
_symmetry.space_group_name_H-M   'P 1'
#
loop_
_entity.id
_entity.type
_entity.pdbx_description
1 polymer ?
#
loop_
_entity_poly.entity_id
_entity_poly.type
_entity_poly.pdbx_seq_one_letter_code
_entity_poly.pdbx_strand_id
1 'polypeptide(L)'
;VEMRPVSSTIEVWLSDVEDIGTSEHLDLYGFPQLDPNLAEEPDATFQDPRAAIAYAASSLQTDNARWVNQFVAQDEYLDYIQQGRPQVWQPGG
;
A
#
# COMPACT_ATOMS: atom_id res chain seq x y z
N VAL A 1 0.62 0.82 0.26
CA VAL A 1 1.56 1.72 0.95
C VAL A 1 2.40 0.91 1.92
N GLU A 2 3.71 1.14 1.94
CA GLU A 2 4.62 0.51 2.88
C GLU A 2 5.47 1.56 3.60
N MET A 3 5.78 1.31 4.87
CA MET A 3 6.78 2.10 5.59
C MET A 3 8.03 1.25 5.79
N ARG A 4 9.15 1.70 5.25
CA ARG A 4 10.44 1.00 5.28
C ARG A 4 11.42 1.79 6.14
N PRO A 5 11.81 1.29 7.32
CA PRO A 5 12.89 1.89 8.11
C PRO A 5 14.23 1.70 7.41
N VAL A 6 14.94 2.79 7.11
CA VAL A 6 16.26 2.78 6.48
C VAL A 6 17.20 3.67 7.27
N SER A 7 18.19 3.06 7.92
CA SER A 7 19.17 3.74 8.79
C SER A 7 18.49 4.60 9.88
N SER A 8 18.50 5.93 9.73
CA SER A 8 17.89 6.91 10.64
C SER A 8 16.65 7.58 10.06
N THR A 9 16.10 7.02 8.99
CA THR A 9 14.93 7.53 8.28
C THR A 9 13.89 6.45 8.06
N ILE A 10 12.71 6.88 7.66
CA ILE A 10 11.56 6.05 7.31
C ILE A 10 11.15 6.50 5.92
N GLU A 11 11.21 5.59 4.97
CA GLU A 11 10.73 5.80 3.63
C GLU A 11 9.28 5.32 3.53
N VAL A 12 8.43 6.12 2.90
CA VAL A 12 7.06 5.78 2.56
C VAL A 12 7.04 5.41 1.09
N TRP A 13 6.62 4.19 0.80
CA TRP A 13 6.58 3.62 -0.53
C TRP A 13 5.13 3.42 -0.96
N LEU A 14 4.80 3.86 -2.16
CA LEU A 14 3.55 3.56 -2.83
C LEU A 14 3.84 2.52 -3.92
N SER A 15 3.04 1.46 -3.96
CA SER A 15 3.12 0.42 -4.97
C SER A 15 1.80 0.38 -5.70
N ASP A 16 1.79 0.89 -6.93
CA ASP A 16 0.65 0.81 -7.83
C ASP A 16 0.80 -0.45 -8.67
N VAL A 17 -0.12 -1.40 -8.47
CA VAL A 17 -0.09 -2.72 -9.12
C VAL A 17 -1.42 -3.01 -9.80
N GLU A 18 -1.40 -3.83 -10.84
CA GLU A 18 -2.64 -4.31 -11.45
C GLU A 18 -3.38 -5.26 -10.49
N ASP A 19 -4.68 -5.02 -10.27
CA ASP A 19 -5.55 -5.92 -9.50
C ASP A 19 -5.87 -7.18 -10.30
N ILE A 20 -4.92 -8.12 -10.34
CA ILE A 20 -5.06 -9.44 -11.00
C ILE A 20 -5.39 -10.56 -10.02
N GLY A 21 -5.59 -10.24 -8.74
CA GLY A 21 -5.75 -11.25 -7.69
C GLY A 21 -7.06 -12.02 -7.74
N THR A 22 -7.07 -13.17 -7.09
CA THR A 22 -8.26 -14.01 -6.87
C THR A 22 -8.22 -14.60 -5.46
N SER A 23 -9.25 -15.35 -5.07
CA SER A 23 -9.23 -16.11 -3.80
C SER A 23 -8.07 -17.10 -3.70
N GLU A 24 -7.45 -17.47 -4.82
CA GLU A 24 -6.31 -18.38 -4.92
C GLU A 24 -4.97 -17.65 -5.19
N HIS A 25 -5.01 -16.35 -5.45
CA HIS A 25 -3.82 -15.52 -5.72
C HIS A 25 -3.93 -14.16 -5.01
N LEU A 26 -3.33 -14.09 -3.82
CA LEU A 26 -3.43 -12.95 -2.90
C LEU A 26 -2.11 -12.20 -2.70
N ASP A 27 -1.03 -12.70 -3.28
CA ASP A 27 0.29 -12.12 -3.08
C ASP A 27 0.46 -10.83 -3.88
N LEU A 28 0.17 -9.70 -3.23
CA LEU A 28 0.28 -8.36 -3.81
C LEU A 28 1.67 -8.06 -4.36
N TYR A 29 2.72 -8.68 -3.83
CA TYR A 29 4.10 -8.50 -4.31
C TYR A 29 4.37 -9.23 -5.62
N GLY A 30 3.54 -10.22 -5.96
CA GLY A 30 3.56 -10.90 -7.24
C GLY A 30 2.78 -10.18 -8.33
N PHE A 31 2.05 -9.12 -8.00
CA PHE A 31 1.25 -8.40 -8.99
C PHE A 31 2.14 -7.52 -9.86
N PRO A 32 1.85 -7.42 -11.17
CA PRO A 32 2.62 -6.56 -12.06
C PRO A 32 2.38 -5.09 -11.67
N GLN A 33 3.42 -4.27 -11.81
CA GLN A 33 3.29 -2.83 -11.67
C GLN A 33 2.30 -2.28 -12.69
N LEU A 34 1.52 -1.29 -12.28
CA LEU A 34 0.54 -0.63 -13.15
C LEU A 34 1.20 0.16 -14.28
N ASP A 35 2.33 0.82 -14.01
CA ASP A 35 3.20 1.42 -15.03
C ASP A 35 4.63 0.87 -14.90
N PRO A 36 5.05 -0.06 -15.78
CA PRO A 36 6.37 -0.68 -15.70
C PRO A 36 7.52 0.27 -16.08
N ASN A 37 7.24 1.48 -16.56
CA ASN A 37 8.26 2.48 -16.89
C ASN A 37 8.49 3.48 -15.75
N LEU A 38 7.65 3.45 -14.72
CA LEU A 38 7.82 4.32 -13.56
C LEU A 38 9.01 3.84 -12.73
N ALA A 39 9.90 4.75 -12.37
CA ALA A 39 11.03 4.44 -11.51
C ALA A 39 10.53 4.07 -10.10
N GLU A 40 11.06 2.99 -9.53
CA GLU A 40 10.81 2.64 -8.13
C GLU A 40 11.61 3.54 -7.20
N GLU A 41 10.95 4.57 -6.66
CA GLU A 41 11.51 5.48 -5.66
C GLU A 41 10.54 5.65 -4.49
N PRO A 42 11.04 6.02 -3.29
CA PRO A 42 10.16 6.41 -2.19
C PRO A 42 9.28 7.59 -2.60
N ASP A 43 8.00 7.53 -2.25
CA ASP A 43 7.07 8.64 -2.42
C ASP A 43 7.43 9.79 -1.45
N ALA A 44 7.91 9.45 -0.25
CA ALA A 44 8.46 10.41 0.72
C ALA A 44 9.44 9.77 1.71
N THR A 45 10.31 10.58 2.32
CA THR A 45 11.27 10.14 3.36
C THR A 45 11.23 11.06 4.57
N PHE A 46 11.16 10.48 5.77
CA PHE A 46 11.05 11.22 7.04
C PHE A 46 12.07 10.74 8.06
N GLN A 47 12.48 11.60 8.99
CA GLN A 47 13.29 11.21 10.15
C GLN A 47 12.44 10.72 11.34
N ASP A 48 11.20 11.20 11.45
CA ASP A 48 10.27 10.84 12.52
C ASP A 48 9.19 9.88 11.99
N PRO A 49 9.06 8.67 12.57
CA PRO A 49 7.98 7.74 12.22
C PRO A 49 6.58 8.37 12.32
N ARG A 50 6.35 9.29 13.26
CA ARG A 50 5.03 9.93 13.41
C ARG A 50 4.71 10.84 12.22
N ALA A 51 5.72 11.50 11.66
CA ALA A 51 5.56 12.31 10.47
C ALA A 51 5.25 11.43 9.24
N ALA A 52 5.93 10.29 9.11
CA ALA A 52 5.65 9.32 8.03
C ALA A 52 4.22 8.78 8.10
N ILE A 53 3.75 8.40 9.30
CA ILE A 53 2.38 7.92 9.53
C ILE A 53 1.36 9.02 9.21
N ALA A 54 1.61 10.25 9.67
CA ALA A 54 0.73 11.39 9.38
C ALA A 54 0.63 11.66 7.88
N TYR A 55 1.76 11.62 7.16
CA TYR A 55 1.82 11.76 5.71
C TYR A 55 1.02 10.67 4.99
N ALA A 56 1.25 9.40 5.34
CA ALA A 56 0.54 8.28 4.73
C ALA A 56 -0.99 8.42 4.91
N ALA A 57 -1.44 8.83 6.09
CA ALA A 57 -2.86 9.03 6.36
C ALA A 57 -3.45 10.22 5.59
N SER A 58 -2.77 11.37 5.56
CA SER A 58 -3.32 12.58 4.96
C SER A 58 -3.22 12.61 3.44
N SER A 59 -2.12 12.08 2.89
CA SER A 59 -1.77 12.21 1.47
C SER A 59 -2.14 10.96 0.69
N LEU A 60 -1.97 9.78 1.30
CA LEU A 60 -2.22 8.48 0.66
C LEU A 60 -3.48 7.79 1.22
N GLN A 61 -4.23 8.48 2.07
CA GLN A 61 -5.51 8.03 2.63
C GLN A 61 -5.42 6.69 3.38
N THR A 62 -4.26 6.37 3.99
CA THR A 62 -4.11 5.14 4.77
C THR A 62 -4.86 5.22 6.11
N ASP A 63 -5.46 4.12 6.55
CA ASP A 63 -6.01 4.00 7.90
C ASP A 63 -4.91 3.61 8.91
N ASN A 64 -4.61 4.52 9.84
CA ASN A 64 -3.59 4.32 10.86
C ASN A 64 -3.87 3.16 11.84
N ALA A 65 -5.13 2.70 11.93
CA ALA A 65 -5.50 1.56 12.76
C ALA A 65 -5.30 0.21 12.06
N ARG A 66 -4.94 0.20 10.77
CA ARG A 66 -4.92 -1.00 9.92
C ARG A 66 -3.55 -1.28 9.28
N TRP A 67 -2.47 -0.83 9.90
CA TRP A 67 -1.13 -1.23 9.51
C TRP A 67 -0.89 -2.71 9.84
N VAL A 68 -0.42 -3.47 8.86
CA VAL A 68 -0.03 -4.86 9.01
C VAL A 68 1.46 -5.04 8.75
N ASN A 69 2.00 -6.19 9.19
CA ASN A 69 3.37 -6.55 8.86
C ASN A 69 3.52 -6.81 7.35
N GLN A 70 4.74 -6.68 6.85
CA GLN A 70 5.07 -7.05 5.47
C GLN A 70 4.59 -8.48 5.17
N PHE A 71 4.08 -8.70 3.95
CA PHE A 71 3.52 -9.97 3.49
C PHE A 71 2.21 -10.42 4.16
N VAL A 72 1.66 -9.67 5.13
CA VAL A 72 0.39 -10.02 5.81
C VAL A 72 -0.84 -9.38 5.14
N ALA A 73 -0.65 -8.36 4.31
CA ALA A 73 -1.72 -7.66 3.59
C ALA A 73 -2.59 -8.55 2.66
N GLN A 74 -2.17 -9.81 2.45
CA GLN A 74 -2.91 -10.81 1.70
C GLN A 74 -4.29 -11.11 2.30
N ASP A 75 -4.40 -11.11 3.64
CA ASP A 75 -5.66 -11.39 4.34
C ASP A 75 -6.64 -10.22 4.18
N GLU A 76 -6.20 -8.96 4.34
CA GLU A 76 -7.03 -7.78 4.08
C GLU A 76 -7.46 -7.69 2.62
N TYR A 77 -6.60 -8.08 1.70
CA TYR A 77 -6.92 -8.11 0.28
C TYR A 77 -7.92 -9.22 -0.05
N LEU A 78 -7.84 -10.39 0.61
CA LEU A 78 -8.87 -11.43 0.51
C LEU A 78 -10.22 -10.93 1.04
N ASP A 79 -10.22 -10.25 2.19
CA ASP A 79 -11.43 -9.64 2.76
C ASP A 79 -12.04 -8.62 1.78
N TYR A 80 -11.21 -7.78 1.15
CA TYR A 80 -11.65 -6.85 0.10
C TYR A 80 -12.29 -7.59 -1.09
N ILE A 81 -11.70 -8.69 -1.58
CA ILE A 81 -12.29 -9.51 -2.64
C ILE A 81 -13.64 -10.09 -2.20
N GLN A 82 -13.73 -10.63 -0.99
CA GLN A 82 -14.93 -11.27 -0.45
C GLN A 82 -16.08 -10.28 -0.22
N GLN A 83 -15.78 -9.04 0.16
CA GLN A 83 -16.76 -7.96 0.31
C GLN A 83 -17.29 -7.46 -1.04
N GLY A 84 -16.67 -7.88 -2.14
CA GLY A 84 -17.05 -7.54 -3.51
C GLY A 84 -16.32 -6.29 -3.98
N ARG A 85 -15.62 -6.43 -5.11
CA ARG A 85 -14.90 -5.32 -5.75
C ARG A 85 -15.87 -4.18 -6.09
N PRO A 86 -15.61 -2.94 -5.65
CA PRO A 86 -16.36 -1.79 -6.12
C PRO A 86 -16.14 -1.64 -7.64
N GLN A 87 -17.22 -1.51 -8.42
CA GLN A 87 -17.13 -1.35 -9.88
C GLN A 87 -16.45 -0.04 -10.31
N VAL A 88 -16.34 0.92 -9.40
CA VAL A 88 -15.65 2.19 -9.59
C VAL A 88 -14.86 2.47 -8.34
N TRP A 89 -13.53 2.64 -8.48
CA TRP A 89 -12.71 3.16 -7.41
C TRP A 89 -13.16 4.59 -7.10
N GLN A 90 -13.70 4.82 -5.90
CA GLN A 90 -13.95 6.16 -5.39
C GLN A 90 -12.79 6.50 -4.45
N PRO A 91 -11.84 7.37 -4.84
CA PRO A 91 -10.93 7.94 -3.87
C PRO A 91 -11.79 8.68 -2.83
N GLY A 92 -11.59 8.37 -1.54
CA GLY A 92 -12.43 8.90 -0.46
C GLY A 92 -12.49 10.43 -0.50
N GLY A 93 -13.70 10.98 -0.33
CA GLY A 93 -13.96 12.42 -0.31
C GLY A 93 -13.58 13.12 0.99
#